data_AF-A0A925XG05-F1
#
_entry.id   AF-A0A925XG05-F1
#
_cell.length_a   1.000
_cell.length_b   1.000
_cell.length_c   1.000
_cell.angle_alpha   90.00
_cell.angle_beta   90.00
_cell.angle_gamma   90.00
#
_symmetry.space_group_name_H-M   'P 1'
#
loop_
_entity.id
_entity.type
_entity.pdbx_description
1 polymer ?
#
loop_
_entity_poly.entity_id
_entity_poly.type
_entity_poly.pdbx_seq_one_letter_code
_entity_poly.pdbx_strand_id
1 'polypeptide(L)'
;MFTRLGILLCFVSISAAANSVEPLGDNSPRMWTVTLSADVDGSGVFHFSDEALTYQHKHWGRPRKILFNGKPWKEIAKSPEDWLDHRGKLDLTQAWVIRRQGRDTVAMEKTRTGFSVFMNDSPNGADDYSITIAIPLREQAR
;
A
#
# COMPACT_ATOMS: atom_id res chain seq x y z
N MET A 1 -77.48 10.33 8.84
CA MET A 1 -77.42 8.96 9.35
C MET A 1 -76.33 8.23 8.58
N PHE A 2 -75.09 8.22 9.08
CA PHE A 2 -74.04 7.24 8.71
C PHE A 2 -72.96 7.28 9.80
N THR A 3 -72.96 6.24 10.61
CA THR A 3 -72.07 5.97 11.75
C THR A 3 -70.72 5.49 11.21
N ARG A 4 -69.62 6.16 11.54
CA ARG A 4 -68.26 5.67 11.20
C ARG A 4 -67.62 4.97 12.39
N LEU A 5 -67.73 3.65 12.31
CA LEU A 5 -66.77 2.59 12.60
C LEU A 5 -65.39 3.02 13.13
N GLY A 6 -65.03 2.48 14.29
CA GLY A 6 -63.70 2.61 14.91
C GLY A 6 -62.63 1.74 14.25
N ILE A 7 -61.39 2.19 14.35
CA ILE A 7 -60.19 1.39 14.13
C ILE A 7 -59.32 1.56 15.37
N LEU A 8 -59.18 0.48 16.13
CA LEU A 8 -58.28 0.35 17.26
C LEU A 8 -56.89 0.03 16.69
N LEU A 9 -55.96 0.98 16.74
CA LEU A 9 -54.55 0.72 16.42
C LEU A 9 -53.88 0.04 17.62
N CYS A 10 -53.54 -1.25 17.48
CA CYS A 10 -52.58 -1.92 18.35
C CYS A 10 -51.18 -1.36 18.09
N PHE A 11 -50.63 -0.62 19.05
CA PHE A 11 -49.19 -0.32 19.07
C PHE A 11 -48.44 -1.55 19.59
N VAL A 12 -47.78 -2.29 18.70
CA VAL A 12 -46.75 -3.25 19.10
C VAL A 12 -45.47 -2.46 19.38
N SER A 13 -45.16 -2.24 20.65
CA SER A 13 -43.86 -1.71 21.06
C SER A 13 -42.80 -2.80 20.88
N ILE A 14 -42.00 -2.70 19.81
CA ILE A 14 -40.74 -3.44 19.69
C ILE A 14 -39.73 -2.70 20.56
N SER A 15 -39.44 -3.24 21.73
CA SER A 15 -38.34 -2.78 22.57
C SER A 15 -37.03 -3.18 21.86
N ALA A 16 -36.37 -2.23 21.22
CA ALA A 16 -35.02 -2.43 20.72
C ALA A 16 -34.08 -2.48 21.94
N ALA A 17 -33.72 -3.69 22.38
CA ALA A 17 -32.57 -3.87 23.25
C ALA A 17 -31.34 -3.36 22.49
N ALA A 18 -30.81 -2.23 22.94
CA ALA A 18 -29.56 -1.68 22.45
C ALA A 18 -28.44 -2.68 22.80
N ASN A 19 -28.10 -3.56 21.84
CA ASN A 19 -26.85 -4.29 21.90
C ASN A 19 -25.73 -3.27 21.68
N SER A 20 -25.14 -2.81 22.78
CA SER A 20 -23.86 -2.11 22.79
C SER A 20 -22.81 -3.05 22.21
N VAL A 21 -22.46 -2.87 20.93
CA VAL A 21 -21.26 -3.46 20.36
C VAL A 21 -20.09 -2.71 20.98
N GLU A 22 -19.45 -3.32 21.97
CA GLU A 22 -18.15 -2.83 22.43
C GLU A 22 -17.14 -2.93 21.26
N PRO A 23 -16.36 -1.89 20.98
CA PRO A 23 -15.37 -1.96 19.93
C PRO A 23 -14.31 -2.98 20.35
N LEU A 24 -14.29 -4.14 19.69
CA LEU A 24 -13.16 -5.05 19.73
C LEU A 24 -11.93 -4.20 19.35
N GLY A 25 -11.00 -4.06 20.30
CA GLY A 25 -9.76 -3.32 20.06
C GLY A 25 -9.14 -3.77 18.75
N ASP A 26 -8.81 -2.81 17.89
CA ASP A 26 -8.22 -3.06 16.58
C ASP A 26 -6.85 -3.73 16.74
N ASN A 27 -6.85 -5.06 16.81
CA ASN A 27 -5.66 -5.89 16.81
C ASN A 27 -5.10 -6.09 15.39
N SER A 28 -5.57 -5.31 14.40
CA SER A 28 -4.96 -5.34 13.08
C SER A 28 -3.52 -4.88 13.21
N PRO A 29 -2.55 -5.64 12.66
CA PRO A 29 -1.16 -5.26 12.76
C PRO A 29 -1.00 -3.88 12.12
N ARG A 30 -0.35 -2.96 12.83
CA ARG A 30 -0.11 -1.60 12.34
C ARG A 30 0.75 -1.68 11.08
N MET A 31 0.22 -1.16 9.98
CA MET A 31 0.86 -1.20 8.67
C MET A 31 1.36 0.19 8.28
N TRP A 32 2.45 0.21 7.52
CA TRP A 32 2.80 1.34 6.68
C TRP A 32 2.56 0.98 5.22
N THR A 33 1.89 1.86 4.48
CA THR A 33 1.67 1.68 3.05
C THR A 33 2.64 2.56 2.28
N VAL A 34 3.37 1.94 1.34
CA VAL A 34 4.32 2.61 0.45
C VAL A 34 3.79 2.57 -0.97
N THR A 35 3.79 3.71 -1.66
CA THR A 35 3.55 3.79 -3.10
C THR A 35 4.81 4.27 -3.81
N LEU A 36 5.29 3.48 -4.77
CA LEU A 36 6.37 3.85 -5.67
C LEU A 36 5.81 3.96 -7.08
N SER A 37 6.08 5.07 -7.77
CA SER A 37 5.71 5.25 -9.17
C SER A 37 6.80 5.94 -9.98
N ALA A 38 6.84 5.68 -11.27
CA ALA A 38 7.79 6.29 -12.19
C ALA A 38 7.31 6.22 -13.64
N ASP A 39 7.87 7.08 -14.47
CA ASP A 39 7.87 6.99 -15.94
C ASP A 39 9.04 6.06 -16.33
N VAL A 40 8.74 4.90 -16.90
CA VAL A 40 9.71 3.81 -17.16
C VAL A 40 9.84 3.57 -18.66
N ASP A 41 11.08 3.46 -19.13
CA ASP A 41 11.45 3.25 -20.54
C ASP A 41 12.66 2.31 -20.57
N GLY A 42 12.45 1.04 -20.20
CA GLY A 42 13.52 0.09 -19.92
C GLY A 42 13.26 -0.75 -18.68
N SER A 43 14.32 -1.23 -18.04
CA SER A 43 14.21 -2.14 -16.89
C SER A 43 15.12 -1.76 -15.74
N GLY A 44 14.63 -2.04 -14.53
CA GLY A 44 15.40 -1.91 -13.31
C GLY A 44 14.72 -2.52 -12.11
N VAL A 45 15.48 -2.53 -11.01
CA VAL A 45 15.07 -3.15 -9.75
C VAL A 45 15.26 -2.16 -8.62
N PHE A 46 14.21 -1.95 -7.84
CA PHE A 46 14.29 -1.23 -6.57
C PHE A 46 14.45 -2.23 -5.44
N HIS A 47 15.53 -2.13 -4.67
CA HIS A 47 15.80 -3.01 -3.54
C HIS A 47 15.45 -2.30 -2.24
N PHE A 48 14.54 -2.90 -1.47
CA PHE A 48 14.11 -2.43 -0.17
C PHE A 48 14.79 -3.27 0.92
N SER A 49 15.61 -2.62 1.76
CA SER A 49 16.25 -3.23 2.92
C SER A 49 16.15 -2.31 4.15
N ASP A 50 16.38 -2.86 5.35
CA ASP A 50 16.40 -2.08 6.59
C ASP A 50 17.40 -0.90 6.57
N GLU A 51 18.40 -0.95 5.70
CA GLU A 51 19.43 0.08 5.61
C GLU A 51 19.06 1.16 4.59
N ALA A 52 18.59 0.72 3.41
CA ALA A 52 18.42 1.58 2.27
C ALA A 52 17.34 1.07 1.28
N LEU A 53 16.73 2.04 0.60
CA LEU A 53 16.06 1.84 -0.68
C LEU A 53 17.04 2.25 -1.78
N THR A 54 17.40 1.32 -2.66
CA THR A 54 18.34 1.53 -3.77
C THR A 54 17.75 1.14 -5.11
N TYR A 55 18.30 1.65 -6.21
CA TYR A 55 17.89 1.30 -7.57
C TYR A 55 19.05 0.73 -8.37
N GLN A 56 18.84 -0.46 -8.94
CA GLN A 56 19.72 -1.09 -9.91
C GLN A 56 19.13 -0.96 -11.32
N HIS A 57 19.81 -0.20 -12.17
CA HIS A 57 19.50 -0.14 -13.60
C HIS A 57 19.87 -1.46 -14.29
N LYS A 58 19.06 -1.87 -15.28
CA LYS A 58 19.34 -3.07 -16.09
C LYS A 58 19.48 -2.74 -17.59
N HIS A 59 18.43 -2.25 -18.24
CA HIS A 59 18.46 -1.95 -19.68
C HIS A 59 17.71 -0.66 -20.04
N TRP A 60 18.15 -0.05 -21.15
CA TRP A 60 17.62 1.16 -21.80
C TRP A 60 17.71 2.42 -20.93
N GLY A 61 16.59 3.07 -20.63
CA GLY A 61 16.52 4.28 -19.84
C GLY A 61 16.47 4.00 -18.34
N ARG A 62 16.98 4.95 -17.56
CA ARG A 62 16.62 5.05 -16.13
C ARG A 62 15.20 5.61 -16.00
N PRO A 63 14.46 5.22 -14.95
CA PRO A 63 13.15 5.78 -14.67
C PRO A 63 13.24 7.28 -14.42
N ARG A 64 12.20 7.99 -14.84
CA ARG A 64 12.03 9.44 -14.66
C ARG A 64 10.80 9.69 -13.79
N LYS A 65 10.64 10.94 -13.34
CA LYS A 65 9.48 11.41 -12.55
C LYS A 65 9.15 10.46 -11.38
N ILE A 66 10.19 9.94 -10.72
CA ILE A 66 10.04 8.95 -9.67
C ILE A 66 9.37 9.60 -8.46
N LEU A 67 8.29 9.01 -7.98
CA LEU A 67 7.60 9.43 -6.77
C LEU A 67 7.66 8.31 -5.74
N PHE A 68 8.01 8.68 -4.51
CA PHE A 68 7.93 7.84 -3.34
C PHE A 68 6.88 8.43 -2.39
N ASN A 69 5.81 7.69 -2.13
CA ASN A 69 4.63 8.16 -1.40
C ASN A 69 4.07 9.49 -1.94
N GLY A 70 4.06 9.64 -3.26
CA GLY A 70 3.60 10.86 -3.96
C GLY A 70 4.60 12.02 -3.93
N LYS A 71 5.72 11.91 -3.20
CA LYS A 71 6.77 12.94 -3.16
C LYS A 71 7.85 12.66 -4.21
N PRO A 72 8.34 13.68 -4.94
CA PRO A 72 9.42 13.50 -5.90
C PRO A 72 10.70 12.96 -5.25
N TRP A 73 11.20 11.85 -5.76
CA TRP A 73 12.49 11.28 -5.38
C TRP A 73 13.54 11.67 -6.42
N LYS A 74 14.20 12.81 -6.20
CA LYS A 74 15.08 13.45 -7.19
C LYS A 74 16.44 12.78 -7.34
N GLU A 75 17.01 12.30 -6.24
CA GLU A 75 18.34 11.68 -6.22
C GLU A 75 18.21 10.17 -6.01
N ILE A 76 18.00 9.41 -7.09
CA ILE A 76 17.78 7.95 -7.04
C ILE A 76 18.98 7.16 -6.44
N ALA A 77 20.15 7.78 -6.33
CA ALA A 77 21.33 7.21 -5.70
C ALA A 77 21.27 7.22 -4.16
N LYS A 78 20.36 8.00 -3.56
CA LYS A 78 20.14 8.09 -2.12
C LYS A 78 18.72 7.64 -1.79
N SER A 79 18.50 6.99 -0.66
CA SER A 79 17.14 6.64 -0.25
C SER A 79 16.29 7.90 0.01
N PRO A 80 14.97 7.87 -0.25
CA PRO A 80 14.09 8.98 0.07
C PRO A 80 13.98 9.16 1.59
N GLU A 81 13.82 10.39 2.06
CA GLU A 81 13.75 10.74 3.50
C GLU A 81 12.67 9.94 4.23
N ASP A 82 11.47 9.84 3.64
CA ASP A 82 10.36 9.06 4.19
C ASP A 82 10.72 7.58 4.43
N TRP A 83 11.62 6.99 3.62
CA TRP A 83 12.12 5.63 3.87
C TRP A 83 13.04 5.59 5.08
N LEU A 84 13.94 6.57 5.19
CA LEU A 84 14.91 6.67 6.28
C LEU A 84 14.23 6.83 7.64
N ASP A 85 13.08 7.50 7.70
CA ASP A 85 12.29 7.67 8.93
C ASP A 85 11.66 6.38 9.45
N HIS A 86 11.42 5.41 8.56
CA HIS A 86 10.75 4.15 8.88
C HIS A 86 11.69 2.94 8.92
N ARG A 87 12.92 3.09 8.43
CA ARG A 87 13.92 2.02 8.38
C ARG A 87 14.15 1.40 9.77
N GLY A 88 14.26 0.07 9.83
CA GLY A 88 14.40 -0.69 11.07
C GLY A 88 13.13 -0.82 11.92
N LYS A 89 12.05 -0.08 11.61
CA LYS A 89 10.74 -0.20 12.30
C LYS A 89 9.79 -1.17 11.59
N LEU A 90 10.14 -1.64 10.41
CA LEU A 90 9.28 -2.40 9.50
C LEU A 90 9.70 -3.86 9.40
N ASP A 91 8.73 -4.77 9.34
CA ASP A 91 8.96 -6.16 8.96
C ASP A 91 8.83 -6.30 7.44
N LEU A 92 9.96 -6.12 6.75
CA LEU A 92 10.03 -6.19 5.29
C LEU A 92 9.75 -7.59 4.75
N THR A 93 9.96 -8.65 5.55
CA THR A 93 9.73 -10.05 5.12
C THR A 93 8.24 -10.36 4.99
N GLN A 94 7.42 -9.62 5.73
CA GLN A 94 5.97 -9.75 5.73
C GLN A 94 5.28 -8.78 4.77
N ALA A 95 6.02 -8.00 3.96
CA ALA A 95 5.42 -7.09 3.00
C ALA A 95 4.59 -7.83 1.92
N TRP A 96 3.53 -7.17 1.42
CA TRP A 96 2.73 -7.66 0.29
C TRP A 96 2.26 -6.54 -0.63
N VAL A 97 2.01 -6.89 -1.88
CA VAL A 97 1.51 -5.96 -2.90
C VAL A 97 0.01 -5.76 -2.70
N ILE A 98 -0.42 -4.50 -2.54
CA ILE A 98 -1.83 -4.10 -2.54
C ILE A 98 -2.30 -3.86 -3.99
N ARG A 99 -1.50 -3.13 -4.76
CA ARG A 99 -1.85 -2.74 -6.13
C ARG A 99 -0.59 -2.64 -6.99
N ARG A 100 -0.74 -2.93 -8.28
CA ARG A 100 0.26 -2.69 -9.32
C ARG A 100 -0.41 -2.16 -10.58
N GLN A 101 0.32 -1.35 -11.33
CA GLN A 101 -0.10 -0.78 -12.61
C GLN A 101 1.15 -0.56 -13.48
N GLY A 102 1.04 -0.93 -14.74
CA GLY A 102 2.08 -0.79 -15.75
C GLY A 102 1.63 -1.51 -17.02
N ARG A 103 2.19 -1.14 -18.16
CA ARG A 103 1.87 -1.77 -19.45
C ARG A 103 2.51 -3.16 -19.59
N ASP A 104 3.69 -3.34 -18.98
CA ASP A 104 4.43 -4.59 -18.91
C ASP A 104 4.63 -5.00 -17.43
N THR A 105 5.85 -5.23 -16.97
CA THR A 105 6.08 -6.00 -15.75
C THR A 105 6.20 -5.09 -14.53
N VAL A 106 5.31 -5.31 -13.55
CA VAL A 106 5.45 -4.84 -12.17
C VAL A 106 5.34 -6.03 -11.22
N ALA A 107 6.46 -6.39 -10.61
CA ALA A 107 6.54 -7.54 -9.73
C ALA A 107 7.29 -7.22 -8.43
N MET A 108 6.96 -7.94 -7.37
CA MET A 108 7.69 -7.90 -6.10
C MET A 108 8.17 -9.30 -5.76
N GLU A 109 9.43 -9.44 -5.38
CA GLU A 109 10.03 -10.68 -4.92
C GLU A 109 10.57 -10.49 -3.50
N LYS A 110 10.19 -11.39 -2.59
CA LYS A 110 10.71 -11.37 -1.22
C LYS A 110 12.16 -11.86 -1.20
N THR A 111 12.99 -11.21 -0.40
CA THR A 111 14.34 -11.68 -0.07
C THR A 111 14.39 -12.11 1.39
N ARG A 112 15.53 -12.63 1.85
CA ARG A 112 15.70 -13.06 3.24
C ARG A 112 15.52 -11.92 4.26
N THR A 113 15.80 -10.68 3.88
CA THR A 113 15.82 -9.52 4.78
C THR A 113 15.00 -8.34 4.27
N GLY A 114 14.29 -8.50 3.17
CA GLY A 114 13.63 -7.40 2.46
C GLY A 114 12.83 -7.88 1.27
N PHE A 115 12.76 -7.04 0.25
CA PHE A 115 12.16 -7.39 -1.04
C PHE A 115 12.73 -6.54 -2.17
N SER A 116 12.56 -7.03 -3.40
CA SER A 116 12.90 -6.33 -4.62
C SER A 116 11.64 -6.05 -5.41
N VAL A 117 11.56 -4.86 -6.01
CA VAL A 117 10.49 -4.47 -6.94
C VAL A 117 11.08 -4.33 -8.33
N PHE A 118 10.54 -5.09 -9.27
CA PHE A 118 10.91 -5.04 -10.68
C PHE A 118 9.92 -4.15 -11.41
N MET A 119 10.43 -3.18 -12.16
CA MET A 119 9.64 -2.34 -13.08
C MET A 119 10.33 -2.40 -14.44
N ASN A 120 9.69 -3.09 -15.38
CA ASN A 120 10.22 -3.29 -16.72
C ASN A 120 9.19 -2.88 -17.76
N ASP A 121 9.65 -2.13 -18.75
CA ASP A 121 8.92 -1.69 -19.92
C ASP A 121 9.71 -2.13 -21.16
N SER A 122 9.30 -3.24 -21.77
CA SER A 122 9.91 -3.78 -22.99
C SER A 122 9.40 -3.20 -24.32
N PRO A 123 8.17 -2.65 -24.44
CA PRO A 123 7.75 -1.99 -25.68
C PRO A 123 8.48 -0.67 -25.92
N ASN A 124 8.54 -0.22 -27.17
CA ASN A 124 9.21 1.04 -27.51
C ASN A 124 8.48 2.25 -26.90
N GLY A 125 9.28 3.11 -26.24
CA GLY A 125 8.82 4.35 -25.64
C GLY A 125 8.24 4.14 -24.25
N ALA A 126 8.27 5.20 -23.45
CA ALA A 126 7.99 5.13 -22.02
C ALA A 126 6.50 5.01 -21.67
N ASP A 127 6.21 4.50 -20.47
CA ASP A 127 4.87 4.48 -19.88
C ASP A 127 4.92 4.69 -18.35
N ASP A 128 3.75 4.93 -17.73
CA ASP A 128 3.61 5.14 -16.30
C ASP A 128 3.45 3.80 -15.54
N TYR A 129 4.31 3.61 -14.54
CA TYR A 129 4.32 2.42 -13.69
C TYR A 129 4.11 2.80 -12.22
N SER A 130 3.37 1.98 -11.48
CA SER A 130 3.14 2.16 -10.04
C SER A 130 2.96 0.83 -9.32
N ILE A 131 3.45 0.77 -8.08
CA ILE A 131 3.17 -0.30 -7.13
C ILE A 131 2.84 0.30 -5.76
N THR A 132 1.87 -0.29 -5.07
CA THR A 132 1.54 0.01 -3.69
C THR A 132 1.71 -1.24 -2.84
N ILE A 133 2.44 -1.12 -1.74
CA ILE A 133 2.92 -2.21 -0.89
C ILE A 133 2.49 -1.93 0.55
N ALA A 134 1.89 -2.91 1.22
CA ALA A 134 1.70 -2.87 2.66
C ALA A 134 2.92 -3.50 3.34
N ILE A 135 3.41 -2.86 4.40
CA ILE A 135 4.56 -3.33 5.17
C ILE A 135 4.19 -3.26 6.66
N PRO A 136 4.14 -4.40 7.38
CA PRO A 136 3.88 -4.38 8.82
C PRO A 136 4.97 -3.63 9.58
N LEU A 137 4.59 -2.97 10.68
CA LEU A 137 5.55 -2.58 11.71
C LEU A 137 6.07 -3.84 12.41
N ARG A 138 7.35 -3.84 12.79
CA ARG A 138 7.87 -4.86 13.70
C ARG A 138 7.12 -4.77 15.02
N GLU A 139 6.73 -5.91 15.56
CA GLU A 139 6.35 -5.96 16.96
C GLU A 139 7.55 -5.53 17.79
N GLN A 140 7.37 -4.48 18.59
CA GLN A 140 8.38 -4.14 19.59
C GLN A 140 8.40 -5.29 20.58
N ALA A 141 9.55 -5.96 20.72
CA ALA A 141 9.75 -6.88 21.83
C ALA A 141 9.47 -6.09 23.11
N ARG A 142 8.37 -6.44 23.79
CA ARG A 142 8.05 -5.92 25.12
C ARG A 142 9.04 -6.44 26.15
#